data_AF-A0A3N8RL71-F1
#
_entry.id   AF-A0A3N8RL71-F1
#
_cell.length_a   1.000
_cell.length_b   1.000
_cell.length_c   1.000
_cell.angle_alpha   90.00
_cell.angle_beta   90.00
_cell.angle_gamma   90.00
#
_symmetry.space_group_name_H-M   'P 1'
#
loop_
_entity.id
_entity.type
_entity.pdbx_description
1 polymer ?
#
loop_
_entity_poly.entity_id
_entity_poly.type
_entity_poly.pdbx_seq_one_letter_code
_entity_poly.pdbx_strand_id
1 'polypeptide(L)'
;MLFIKSVVMGLSIAVPVGPIGMLCIQRSLSRGFQAGFATGVGAACADAIYGLLGALGIAGIVTAFPMLTVGLKIGGGAFLVWLAWTIARQAPAASTAQRDLPRTSVLRDFVTTFGLTLSNPMTILSFVGIFAALGPLSGAREGTVWPAVALMVAGVFIGSATWWLCLSGTTAALRTKMSFAFMHGLSRVSAAVIAVFGVIQVVAGVRGVI
;
A
#
# COMPACT_ATOMS: atom_id res chain seq x y z
N MET A 1 7.41 19.23 -17.20
CA MET A 1 6.70 19.32 -15.89
C MET A 1 5.84 18.10 -15.54
N LEU A 2 5.35 17.30 -16.50
CA LEU A 2 4.49 16.13 -16.22
C LEU A 2 5.12 15.12 -15.24
N PHE A 3 6.39 14.76 -15.46
CA PHE A 3 7.12 13.82 -14.59
C PHE A 3 7.15 14.29 -13.13
N ILE A 4 7.53 15.56 -12.88
CA ILE A 4 7.57 16.13 -11.52
C ILE A 4 6.19 16.12 -10.87
N LYS A 5 5.14 16.51 -11.60
CA LYS A 5 3.75 16.44 -11.08
C LYS A 5 3.36 15.01 -10.69
N SER A 6 3.80 14.03 -11.47
CA SER A 6 3.52 12.60 -11.24
C SER A 6 4.31 12.04 -10.04
N VAL A 7 5.55 12.50 -9.85
CA VAL A 7 6.35 12.21 -8.65
C VAL A 7 5.67 12.77 -7.40
N VAL A 8 5.25 14.04 -7.44
CA VAL A 8 4.54 14.67 -6.32
C VAL A 8 3.24 13.91 -6.02
N MET A 9 2.48 13.51 -7.05
CA MET A 9 1.30 12.67 -6.87
C MET A 9 1.62 11.36 -6.16
N GLY A 10 2.57 10.58 -6.67
CA GLY A 10 2.94 9.30 -6.09
C GLY A 10 3.38 9.44 -4.63
N LEU A 11 4.15 10.49 -4.33
CA LEU A 11 4.53 10.84 -2.97
C LEU A 11 3.31 11.18 -2.11
N SER A 12 2.42 12.06 -2.57
CA SER A 12 1.23 12.49 -1.83
C SER A 12 0.28 11.35 -1.48
N ILE A 13 0.16 10.34 -2.35
CA ILE A 13 -0.70 9.17 -2.11
C ILE A 13 -0.03 8.20 -1.13
N ALA A 14 1.30 8.08 -1.17
CA ALA A 14 2.06 7.18 -0.31
C ALA A 14 2.26 7.72 1.12
N VAL A 15 2.33 9.05 1.29
CA VAL A 15 2.59 9.73 2.57
C VAL A 15 1.59 9.40 3.69
N PRO A 16 0.26 9.37 3.47
CA PRO A 16 -0.71 9.01 4.50
C PRO A 16 -0.41 7.64 5.10
N VAL A 17 0.00 7.62 6.37
CA VAL A 17 0.37 6.39 7.08
C VAL A 17 -0.89 5.62 7.48
N GLY A 18 -1.46 4.91 6.51
CA GLY A 18 -2.58 3.99 6.71
C GLY A 18 -2.12 2.59 7.18
N PRO A 19 -2.97 1.56 6.99
CA PRO A 19 -2.65 0.17 7.33
C PRO A 19 -1.36 -0.34 6.67
N ILE A 20 -1.10 0.08 5.43
CA ILE A 20 0.12 -0.28 4.67
C ILE A 20 1.36 0.36 5.30
N GLY A 21 1.26 1.62 5.72
CA GLY A 21 2.32 2.32 6.46
C GLY A 21 2.67 1.61 7.77
N MET A 22 1.65 1.26 8.55
CA MET A 22 1.82 0.50 9.80
C MET A 22 2.42 -0.90 9.57
N LEU A 23 2.01 -1.57 8.49
CA LEU A 23 2.58 -2.85 8.09
C LEU A 23 4.06 -2.73 7.69
N CYS A 24 4.41 -1.70 6.93
CA CYS A 24 5.78 -1.41 6.53
C CYS A 24 6.66 -1.15 7.75
N ILE A 25 6.23 -0.26 8.66
CA ILE A 25 6.93 0.03 9.92
C ILE A 25 7.13 -1.26 10.74
N GLN A 26 6.07 -2.05 10.90
CA GLN A 26 6.12 -3.31 11.67
C GLN A 26 7.11 -4.30 11.06
N ARG A 27 7.11 -4.48 9.74
CA ARG A 27 8.02 -5.39 9.03
C ARG A 27 9.47 -4.88 9.06
N SER A 28 9.69 -3.58 8.89
CA SER A 28 11.00 -2.94 9.00
C SER A 28 11.61 -3.14 10.38
N LEU A 29 10.83 -2.95 11.45
CA LEU A 29 11.29 -3.11 12.82
C LEU A 29 11.47 -4.59 13.18
N SER A 30 10.56 -5.45 12.77
CA SER A 30 10.58 -6.88 13.18
C SER A 30 11.60 -7.69 12.38
N ARG A 31 11.71 -7.45 11.06
CA ARG A 31 12.46 -8.27 10.12
C ARG A 31 13.55 -7.49 9.37
N GLY A 32 13.63 -6.17 9.53
CA GLY A 32 14.68 -5.33 8.96
C GLY A 32 14.29 -4.65 7.66
N PHE A 33 15.20 -3.82 7.15
CA PHE A 33 14.98 -2.96 5.99
C PHE A 33 14.40 -3.69 4.78
N GLN A 34 14.91 -4.87 4.43
CA GLN A 34 14.47 -5.60 3.23
C GLN A 34 12.99 -5.96 3.25
N ALA A 35 12.45 -6.34 4.42
CA ALA A 35 11.03 -6.70 4.55
C ALA A 35 10.11 -5.47 4.45
N GLY A 36 10.54 -4.35 5.04
CA GLY A 36 9.86 -3.06 4.90
C GLY A 36 9.91 -2.52 3.48
N PHE A 37 11.09 -2.53 2.87
CA PHE A 37 11.28 -2.02 1.53
C PHE A 37 10.50 -2.83 0.50
N ALA A 38 10.46 -4.17 0.61
CA ALA A 38 9.63 -4.99 -0.29
C ALA A 38 8.12 -4.75 -0.11
N THR A 39 7.67 -4.49 1.13
CA THR A 39 6.30 -4.02 1.40
C THR A 39 6.02 -2.74 0.63
N GLY A 40 6.94 -1.77 0.75
CA GLY A 40 6.88 -0.49 0.06
C GLY A 40 6.89 -0.57 -1.46
N VAL A 41 7.78 -1.39 -2.04
CA VAL A 41 7.85 -1.61 -3.49
C VAL A 41 6.58 -2.29 -3.99
N GLY A 42 5.98 -3.19 -3.20
CA GLY A 42 4.66 -3.77 -3.49
C GLY A 42 3.57 -2.69 -3.59
N ALA A 43 3.53 -1.75 -2.65
CA ALA A 43 2.62 -0.62 -2.72
C ALA A 43 2.90 0.29 -3.93
N ALA A 44 4.16 0.66 -4.16
CA ALA A 44 4.56 1.50 -5.29
C ALA A 44 4.20 0.89 -6.65
N CYS A 45 4.31 -0.43 -6.82
CA CYS A 45 3.87 -1.12 -8.03
C CYS A 45 2.35 -1.04 -8.23
N ALA A 46 1.56 -1.14 -7.15
CA ALA A 46 0.11 -0.95 -7.24
C ALA A 46 -0.24 0.51 -7.58
N ASP A 47 0.46 1.47 -6.97
CA ASP A 47 0.33 2.90 -7.29
C ASP A 47 0.65 3.18 -8.76
N ALA A 48 1.66 2.52 -9.32
CA ALA A 48 2.01 2.62 -10.74
C ALA A 48 0.89 2.08 -11.65
N ILE A 49 0.21 0.99 -11.26
CA ILE A 49 -0.96 0.47 -11.98
C ILE A 49 -2.11 1.47 -11.91
N TYR A 50 -2.39 2.06 -10.76
CA TYR A 50 -3.40 3.12 -10.68
C TYR A 50 -3.02 4.35 -11.49
N GLY A 51 -1.74 4.69 -11.51
CA GLY A 51 -1.14 5.65 -12.42
C GLY A 51 -1.50 5.34 -13.87
N LEU A 52 -1.23 4.12 -14.32
CA LEU A 52 -1.54 3.68 -15.67
C LEU A 52 -3.03 3.77 -15.98
N LEU A 53 -3.89 3.27 -15.09
CA LEU A 53 -5.35 3.32 -15.27
C LEU A 53 -5.87 4.76 -15.35
N GLY A 54 -5.31 5.67 -14.55
CA GLY A 54 -5.62 7.10 -14.64
C GLY A 54 -5.16 7.73 -15.94
N ALA A 55 -3.95 7.42 -16.38
CA ALA A 55 -3.38 7.91 -17.64
C ALA A 55 -4.21 7.46 -18.86
N LEU A 56 -4.73 6.23 -18.81
CA LEU A 56 -5.60 5.67 -19.85
C LEU A 56 -7.06 6.17 -19.74
N GLY A 57 -7.40 6.99 -18.75
CA GLY A 57 -8.78 7.44 -18.51
C GLY A 57 -9.71 6.34 -17.98
N ILE A 58 -9.17 5.17 -17.66
CA ILE A 58 -9.89 4.00 -17.16
C ILE A 58 -10.34 4.19 -15.70
N ALA A 59 -9.84 5.23 -14.99
CA ALA A 59 -10.29 5.56 -13.64
C ALA A 59 -11.83 5.70 -13.52
N GLY A 60 -12.52 6.17 -14.56
CA GLY A 60 -13.99 6.26 -14.60
C GLY A 60 -14.72 4.91 -14.75
N ILE A 61 -14.02 3.85 -15.18
CA ILE A 61 -14.60 2.50 -15.30
C ILE A 61 -14.86 1.91 -13.92
N VAL A 62 -14.01 2.18 -12.93
CA VAL A 62 -14.22 1.67 -11.56
C VAL A 62 -15.51 2.23 -10.94
N THR A 63 -15.85 3.49 -11.23
CA THR A 63 -17.14 4.08 -10.85
C THR A 63 -18.32 3.52 -11.65
N ALA A 64 -18.07 3.02 -12.87
CA ALA A 64 -19.09 2.41 -13.72
C ALA A 64 -19.43 0.95 -13.33
N PHE A 65 -18.55 0.28 -12.57
CA PHE A 65 -18.75 -1.11 -12.11
C PHE A 65 -18.74 -1.22 -10.57
N PRO A 66 -19.85 -0.87 -9.90
CA PRO A 66 -19.97 -0.93 -8.44
C PRO A 66 -19.63 -2.30 -7.85
N MET A 67 -20.01 -3.39 -8.54
CA MET A 67 -19.75 -4.77 -8.10
C MET A 67 -18.27 -5.12 -8.03
N LEU A 68 -17.42 -4.53 -8.89
CA LEU A 68 -15.97 -4.71 -8.81
C LEU A 68 -15.43 -4.09 -7.51
N THR A 69 -15.92 -2.90 -7.16
CA THR A 69 -15.55 -2.22 -5.91
C THR A 69 -16.01 -3.02 -4.68
N VAL A 70 -17.19 -3.63 -4.73
CA VAL A 70 -17.68 -4.53 -3.66
C VAL A 70 -16.74 -5.72 -3.48
N GLY A 71 -16.40 -6.43 -4.57
CA GLY A 71 -15.51 -7.59 -4.51
C GLY A 71 -14.13 -7.24 -3.94
N LEU A 72 -13.57 -6.10 -4.35
CA LEU A 72 -12.30 -5.60 -3.82
C LEU A 72 -12.37 -5.25 -2.32
N LYS A 73 -13.46 -4.60 -1.88
CA LYS A 73 -13.67 -4.26 -0.46
C LYS A 73 -13.78 -5.50 0.42
N ILE A 74 -14.60 -6.48 0.03
CA ILE A 74 -14.78 -7.72 0.80
C ILE A 74 -13.49 -8.55 0.79
N GLY A 75 -12.91 -8.80 -0.39
CA GLY A 75 -11.68 -9.59 -0.52
C GLY A 75 -10.48 -8.95 0.17
N GLY A 76 -10.24 -7.66 -0.07
CA GLY A 76 -9.16 -6.91 0.57
C GLY A 76 -9.35 -6.76 2.07
N GLY A 77 -10.59 -6.55 2.52
CA GLY A 77 -10.93 -6.49 3.94
C GLY A 77 -10.71 -7.82 4.67
N ALA A 78 -11.17 -8.94 4.09
CA ALA A 78 -10.93 -10.27 4.64
C ALA A 78 -9.43 -10.59 4.70
N PHE A 79 -8.68 -10.20 3.66
CA PHE A 79 -7.22 -10.33 3.62
C PHE A 79 -6.53 -9.53 4.73
N LEU A 80 -6.96 -8.28 4.99
CA LEU A 80 -6.47 -7.45 6.10
C LEU A 80 -6.73 -8.09 7.46
N VAL A 81 -7.91 -8.65 7.69
CA VAL A 81 -8.24 -9.33 8.95
C VAL A 81 -7.35 -10.56 9.15
N TRP A 82 -7.15 -11.36 8.10
CA TRP A 82 -6.24 -12.51 8.14
C TRP A 82 -4.78 -12.07 8.39
N LEU A 83 -4.34 -10.97 7.79
CA LEU A 83 -3.00 -10.43 7.98
C LEU A 83 -2.81 -9.90 9.42
N ALA A 84 -3.80 -9.17 9.95
CA ALA A 84 -3.80 -8.69 11.32
C ALA A 84 -3.71 -9.85 12.32
N TRP A 85 -4.48 -10.91 12.09
CA TRP A 85 -4.41 -12.15 12.87
C TRP A 85 -3.02 -12.77 12.82
N THR A 86 -2.41 -12.81 11.64
CA THR A 86 -1.05 -13.33 11.45
C THR A 86 -0.01 -12.50 12.21
N ILE A 87 -0.10 -11.17 12.18
CA ILE A 87 0.79 -10.27 12.92
C ILE A 87 0.60 -10.43 14.43
N ALA A 88 -0.65 -10.51 14.90
CA ALA A 88 -0.96 -10.70 16.31
C ALA A 88 -0.39 -12.03 16.87
N ARG A 89 -0.43 -13.11 16.08
CA ARG A 89 0.14 -14.41 16.46
C ARG A 89 1.66 -14.48 16.38
N GLN A 90 2.29 -13.65 15.56
CA GLN A 90 3.75 -13.58 15.40
C GLN A 90 4.41 -12.62 16.38
N ALA A 91 3.65 -11.94 17.26
CA ALA A 91 4.20 -11.08 18.30
C ALA A 91 5.18 -11.91 19.16
N PRO A 92 6.44 -11.49 19.30
CA PRO A 92 7.49 -12.36 19.81
C PRO A 92 7.16 -12.75 21.24
N ALA A 93 6.97 -14.05 21.47
CA ALA A 93 6.83 -14.61 22.80
C ALA A 93 8.09 -14.25 23.59
N ALA A 94 7.90 -13.58 24.72
CA ALA A 94 8.98 -13.37 25.67
C ALA A 94 9.55 -14.75 26.03
N SER A 95 10.86 -14.94 25.84
CA SER A 95 11.55 -16.20 26.09
C SER A 95 11.21 -17.33 25.11
N THR A 96 12.00 -17.46 24.05
CA THR A 96 12.78 -18.69 23.81
C THR A 96 13.84 -18.38 22.76
N ALA A 97 15.04 -18.90 23.00
CA ALA A 97 16.20 -18.85 22.13
C ALA A 97 15.85 -18.97 20.64
N GLN A 98 16.57 -18.22 19.80
CA GLN A 98 16.75 -18.41 18.34
C GLN A 98 15.94 -19.58 17.77
N ARG A 99 14.63 -19.40 17.61
CA ARG A 99 13.87 -20.25 16.72
C ARG A 99 13.79 -19.48 15.43
N ASP A 100 14.18 -20.14 14.35
CA ASP A 100 13.86 -19.77 12.98
C ASP A 100 12.36 -19.47 12.89
N LEU A 101 11.98 -18.24 13.22
CA LEU A 101 10.69 -17.67 12.87
C LEU A 101 10.54 -17.97 11.38
N PRO A 102 9.42 -18.55 10.91
CA PRO A 102 9.23 -18.79 9.49
C PRO A 102 9.50 -17.48 8.78
N ARG A 103 10.66 -17.39 8.12
CA ARG A 103 11.11 -16.17 7.45
C ARG A 103 10.14 -16.04 6.30
N THR A 104 9.05 -15.30 6.52
CA THR A 104 8.15 -14.94 5.44
C THR A 104 9.03 -14.33 4.35
N SER A 105 8.90 -14.80 3.12
CA SER A 105 9.84 -14.37 2.07
C SER A 105 9.60 -12.89 1.78
N VAL A 106 10.67 -12.18 1.42
CA VAL A 106 10.59 -10.80 0.94
C VAL A 106 9.59 -10.68 -0.23
N LEU A 107 9.52 -11.73 -1.05
CA LEU A 107 8.51 -11.87 -2.10
C LEU A 107 7.07 -11.90 -1.56
N ARG A 108 6.82 -12.63 -0.47
CA ARG A 108 5.49 -12.64 0.17
C ARG A 108 5.13 -11.26 0.70
N ASP A 109 6.08 -10.51 1.29
CA ASP A 109 5.81 -9.14 1.74
C ASP A 109 5.42 -8.22 0.57
N PHE A 110 6.12 -8.34 -0.55
CA PHE A 110 5.79 -7.65 -1.79
C PHE A 110 4.38 -8.01 -2.29
N VAL A 111 4.12 -9.30 -2.55
CA VAL A 111 2.85 -9.76 -3.14
C VAL A 111 1.66 -9.42 -2.24
N THR A 112 1.80 -9.61 -0.92
CA THR A 112 0.74 -9.30 0.03
C THR A 112 0.42 -7.81 0.05
N THR A 113 1.44 -6.95 -0.03
CA THR A 113 1.22 -5.50 0.00
C THR A 113 0.72 -4.96 -1.32
N PHE A 114 1.20 -5.52 -2.44
CA PHE A 114 0.70 -5.22 -3.77
C PHE A 114 -0.79 -5.54 -3.90
N GLY A 115 -1.20 -6.77 -3.55
CA GLY A 115 -2.61 -7.17 -3.57
C GLY A 115 -3.46 -6.35 -2.58
N LEU A 116 -2.90 -6.02 -1.42
CA LEU A 116 -3.58 -5.17 -0.45
C LEU A 116 -3.80 -3.74 -0.96
N THR A 117 -2.80 -3.16 -1.61
CA THR A 117 -2.88 -1.80 -2.15
C THR A 117 -3.87 -1.76 -3.32
N LEU A 118 -3.86 -2.77 -4.19
CA LEU A 118 -4.82 -2.92 -5.30
C LEU A 118 -6.29 -3.08 -4.86
N SER A 119 -6.51 -3.63 -3.67
CA SER A 119 -7.85 -3.83 -3.08
C SER A 119 -8.24 -2.72 -2.10
N ASN A 120 -7.42 -1.69 -1.95
CA ASN A 120 -7.67 -0.60 -1.02
C ASN A 120 -8.57 0.48 -1.68
N PRO A 121 -9.86 0.61 -1.28
CA PRO A 121 -10.76 1.58 -1.87
C PRO A 121 -10.34 3.01 -1.56
N MET A 122 -9.64 3.27 -0.45
CA MET A 122 -9.14 4.60 -0.14
C MET A 122 -8.06 5.01 -1.14
N THR A 123 -7.17 4.08 -1.51
CA THR A 123 -6.18 4.29 -2.58
C THR A 123 -6.87 4.50 -3.93
N ILE A 124 -7.85 3.65 -4.28
CA ILE A 124 -8.64 3.78 -5.51
C ILE A 124 -9.30 5.17 -5.60
N LEU A 125 -10.03 5.57 -4.55
CA LEU A 125 -10.72 6.86 -4.50
C LEU A 125 -9.75 8.05 -4.54
N SER A 126 -8.57 7.92 -3.92
CA SER A 126 -7.53 8.95 -3.96
C SER A 126 -7.03 9.18 -5.38
N PHE A 127 -6.74 8.11 -6.11
CA PHE A 127 -6.33 8.21 -7.52
C PHE A 127 -7.47 8.76 -8.39
N VAL A 128 -8.72 8.32 -8.19
CA VAL A 128 -9.88 8.89 -8.91
C VAL A 128 -9.97 10.41 -8.70
N GLY A 129 -9.87 10.88 -7.45
CA GLY A 129 -9.93 12.31 -7.15
C GLY A 129 -8.76 13.11 -7.76
N ILE A 130 -7.55 12.56 -7.71
CA ILE A 130 -6.38 13.22 -8.28
C ILE A 130 -6.46 13.28 -9.81
N PHE A 131 -6.90 12.21 -10.48
CA PHE A 131 -7.08 12.23 -11.93
C PHE A 131 -8.24 13.11 -12.38
N ALA A 132 -9.31 13.19 -11.60
CA ALA A 132 -10.37 14.18 -11.83
C ALA A 132 -9.82 15.62 -11.75
N ALA A 133 -8.93 15.91 -10.81
CA ALA A 133 -8.32 17.23 -10.64
C ALA A 133 -7.28 17.58 -11.73
N LEU A 134 -6.57 16.59 -12.26
CA LEU A 134 -5.57 16.81 -13.31
C LEU A 134 -6.15 16.90 -14.72
N GLY A 135 -7.39 16.43 -14.90
CA GLY A 135 -8.05 16.35 -16.21
C GLY A 135 -7.44 15.27 -17.11
N PRO A 136 -8.11 14.93 -18.24
CA PRO A 136 -7.57 13.97 -19.19
C PRO A 136 -6.24 14.47 -19.76
N LEU A 137 -5.35 13.55 -20.17
CA LEU A 137 -4.16 13.87 -20.98
C LEU A 137 -4.51 14.38 -22.39
N SER A 138 -5.71 14.92 -22.59
CA SER A 138 -6.36 15.32 -23.85
C SER A 138 -5.66 16.47 -24.60
N GLY A 139 -4.56 17.01 -24.07
CA GLY A 139 -3.68 17.96 -24.77
C GLY A 139 -2.52 17.30 -25.51
N ALA A 140 -2.33 15.98 -25.40
CA ALA A 140 -1.27 15.26 -26.10
C ALA A 140 -1.56 15.17 -27.61
N ARG A 141 -0.69 15.77 -28.43
CA ARG A 141 -0.73 15.61 -29.90
C ARG A 141 -0.61 14.13 -30.25
N GLU A 142 -1.32 13.70 -31.30
CA GLU A 142 -1.22 12.34 -31.86
C GLU A 142 0.26 11.94 -31.99
N GLY A 143 0.67 10.88 -31.28
CA GLY A 143 2.06 10.41 -31.19
C GLY A 143 2.79 10.64 -29.86
N THR A 144 2.30 11.54 -28.98
CA THR A 144 2.95 11.83 -27.68
C THR A 144 2.32 11.15 -26.46
N VAL A 145 1.23 10.40 -26.68
CA VAL A 145 0.43 9.78 -25.62
C VAL A 145 1.24 8.73 -24.84
N TRP A 146 1.84 7.74 -25.53
CA TRP A 146 2.58 6.66 -24.84
C TRP A 146 3.78 7.14 -24.02
N PRO A 147 4.63 8.07 -24.53
CA PRO A 147 5.67 8.67 -23.70
C PRO A 147 5.13 9.42 -22.47
N ALA A 148 4.01 10.13 -22.61
CA ALA A 148 3.37 10.83 -21.48
C ALA A 148 2.84 9.83 -20.43
N VAL A 149 2.18 8.75 -20.86
CA VAL A 149 1.74 7.67 -19.97
C VAL A 149 2.93 7.05 -19.25
N ALA A 150 4.00 6.70 -19.96
CA ALA A 150 5.20 6.11 -19.37
C ALA A 150 5.85 7.04 -18.33
N LEU A 151 5.97 8.34 -18.63
CA LEU A 151 6.49 9.34 -17.69
C LEU A 151 5.60 9.50 -16.46
N MET A 152 4.28 9.41 -16.63
CA MET A 152 3.33 9.50 -15.52
C MET A 152 3.43 8.29 -14.59
N VAL A 153 3.40 7.09 -15.16
CA VAL A 153 3.56 5.82 -14.43
C VAL A 153 4.90 5.77 -13.71
N ALA A 154 5.99 6.11 -14.41
CA ALA A 154 7.32 6.16 -13.82
C ALA A 154 7.42 7.20 -12.71
N GLY A 155 6.82 8.38 -12.90
CA GLY A 155 6.80 9.42 -11.88
C GLY A 155 6.03 8.98 -10.62
N VAL A 156 4.83 8.41 -10.77
CA VAL A 156 4.04 7.89 -9.64
C VAL A 156 4.81 6.80 -8.90
N PHE A 157 5.39 5.84 -9.63
CA PHE A 157 6.20 4.77 -9.06
C PHE A 157 7.38 5.33 -8.27
N ILE A 158 8.17 6.24 -8.87
CA ILE A 158 9.35 6.82 -8.23
C ILE A 158 8.95 7.61 -6.99
N GLY A 159 7.91 8.45 -7.07
CA GLY A 159 7.43 9.23 -5.93
C GLY A 159 7.00 8.36 -4.75
N SER A 160 6.22 7.31 -5.02
CA SER A 160 5.80 6.35 -4.01
C SER A 160 6.99 5.55 -3.46
N ALA A 161 7.85 5.01 -4.34
CA ALA A 161 9.02 4.23 -3.94
C ALA A 161 10.01 5.05 -3.10
N THR A 162 10.21 6.34 -3.39
CA THR A 162 11.04 7.23 -2.58
C THR A 162 10.51 7.35 -1.16
N TRP A 163 9.19 7.57 -0.99
CA TRP A 163 8.58 7.60 0.34
C TRP A 163 8.81 6.30 1.11
N TRP A 164 8.51 5.17 0.45
CA TRP A 164 8.66 3.87 1.08
C TRP A 164 10.10 3.52 1.41
N LEU A 165 11.06 3.95 0.58
CA LEU A 165 12.48 3.84 0.86
C LEU A 165 12.85 4.64 2.12
N CYS A 166 12.41 5.91 2.20
CA CYS A 166 12.65 6.76 3.36
C CYS A 166 12.05 6.16 4.63
N LEU A 167 10.79 5.72 4.59
CA LEU A 167 10.09 5.13 5.73
C LEU A 167 10.75 3.82 6.18
N SER A 168 11.05 2.93 5.25
CA SER A 168 11.71 1.65 5.55
C SER A 168 13.12 1.86 6.09
N GLY A 169 13.86 2.81 5.52
CA GLY A 169 15.22 3.17 5.94
C GLY A 169 15.25 3.77 7.35
N THR A 170 14.41 4.77 7.63
CA THR A 170 14.32 5.40 8.96
C THR A 170 13.87 4.42 10.02
N THR A 171 12.82 3.62 9.76
CA THR A 171 12.33 2.63 10.72
C THR A 171 13.33 1.51 10.97
N ALA A 172 14.03 1.04 9.93
CA ALA A 172 15.10 0.05 10.08
C ALA A 172 16.32 0.60 10.82
N ALA A 173 16.69 1.86 10.61
CA ALA A 173 17.79 2.51 11.34
C ALA A 173 17.46 2.70 12.83
N LEU A 174 16.18 2.97 13.15
CA LEU A 174 15.69 3.08 14.53
C LEU A 174 15.53 1.72 15.22
N ARG A 175 15.50 0.61 14.47
CA ARG A 175 15.28 -0.76 14.99
C ARG A 175 16.19 -1.10 16.16
N THR A 176 17.48 -0.79 16.07
CA THR A 176 18.48 -1.15 17.10
C THR A 176 18.35 -0.33 18.38
N LYS A 177 17.62 0.80 18.33
CA LYS A 177 17.37 1.68 19.48
C LYS A 177 16.04 1.38 20.18
N MET A 178 15.20 0.52 19.62
CA MET A 178 13.87 0.22 20.14
C MET A 178 13.89 -0.94 21.13
N SER A 179 13.24 -0.75 22.28
CA SER A 179 13.10 -1.82 23.26
C SER A 179 12.18 -2.93 22.74
N PHE A 180 12.41 -4.15 23.21
CA PHE A 180 11.57 -5.31 22.86
C PHE A 180 10.09 -5.08 23.24
N ALA A 181 9.84 -4.42 24.38
CA ALA A 181 8.50 -4.06 24.84
C ALA A 181 7.80 -3.09 23.87
N PHE A 182 8.52 -2.08 23.35
CA PHE A 182 7.99 -1.15 22.36
C PHE A 182 7.65 -1.86 21.05
N MET A 183 8.55 -2.71 20.53
CA MET A 183 8.30 -3.47 19.30
C MET A 183 7.08 -4.38 19.41
N HIS A 184 6.88 -4.99 20.58
CA HIS A 184 5.74 -5.84 20.85
C HIS A 184 4.43 -5.03 20.95
N GLY A 185 4.44 -3.89 21.64
CA GLY A 185 3.31 -2.96 21.70
C GLY A 185 2.91 -2.46 20.31
N LEU A 186 3.90 -2.01 19.52
CA LEU A 186 3.70 -1.55 18.16
C LEU A 186 3.12 -2.64 17.24
N SER A 187 3.59 -3.89 17.37
CA SER A 187 3.03 -5.00 16.57
C SER A 187 1.55 -5.25 16.89
N ARG A 188 1.15 -5.14 18.17
CA ARG A 188 -0.27 -5.26 18.55
C ARG A 188 -1.10 -4.08 18.05
N VAL A 189 -0.56 -2.86 18.15
CA VAL A 189 -1.24 -1.65 17.65
C VAL A 189 -1.41 -1.72 16.14
N SER A 190 -0.36 -2.06 15.38
CA SER A 190 -0.43 -2.27 13.94
C SER A 190 -1.46 -3.36 13.59
N ALA A 191 -1.44 -4.50 14.30
CA ALA A 191 -2.44 -5.56 14.08
C ALA A 191 -3.87 -5.06 14.34
N ALA A 192 -4.10 -4.31 15.42
CA ALA A 192 -5.41 -3.76 15.74
C ALA A 192 -5.88 -2.76 14.67
N VAL A 193 -5.02 -1.83 14.25
CA VAL A 193 -5.34 -0.84 13.20
C VAL A 193 -5.65 -1.53 11.87
N ILE A 194 -4.83 -2.51 11.47
CA ILE A 194 -5.03 -3.31 10.25
C ILE A 194 -6.34 -4.11 10.34
N ALA A 195 -6.64 -4.72 11.49
CA ALA A 195 -7.88 -5.47 11.71
C ALA A 195 -9.11 -4.56 11.60
N VAL A 196 -9.10 -3.42 12.29
CA VAL A 196 -10.19 -2.44 12.25
C VAL A 196 -10.44 -1.99 10.82
N PHE A 197 -9.39 -1.65 10.08
CA PHE A 197 -9.53 -1.25 8.68
C PHE A 197 -10.09 -2.39 7.82
N GLY A 198 -9.64 -3.63 8.05
CA GLY A 198 -10.17 -4.82 7.38
C GLY A 198 -11.65 -5.06 7.66
N VAL A 199 -12.09 -4.93 8.90
CA VAL A 199 -13.51 -5.07 9.28
C VAL A 199 -14.35 -3.96 8.64
N ILE A 200 -13.88 -2.70 8.69
CA ILE A 200 -14.56 -1.57 8.04
C ILE A 200 -14.73 -1.84 6.54
N GLN A 201 -13.68 -2.33 5.88
CA GLN A 201 -13.68 -2.72 4.48
C GLN A 201 -14.72 -3.80 4.16
N VAL A 202 -14.75 -4.89 4.93
CA VAL A 202 -15.73 -5.97 4.74
C VAL A 202 -17.15 -5.45 4.94
N VAL A 203 -17.42 -4.73 6.03
CA VAL A 203 -18.75 -4.19 6.34
C VAL A 203 -19.20 -3.21 5.24
N ALA A 204 -18.32 -2.33 4.78
CA ALA A 204 -18.61 -1.40 3.69
C ALA A 204 -18.86 -2.12 2.35
N GLY A 205 -18.20 -3.26 2.11
CA GLY A 205 -18.46 -4.11 0.96
C GLY A 205 -19.82 -4.80 1.03
N VAL A 206 -20.14 -5.43 2.16
CA VAL A 206 -21.43 -6.12 2.38
C VAL A 206 -22.61 -5.16 2.27
N ARG A 207 -22.51 -3.96 2.86
CA ARG A 207 -23.53 -2.91 2.71
C ARG A 207 -23.70 -2.38 1.29
N GLY A 208 -22.75 -2.64 0.39
CA GLY A 208 -22.87 -2.29 -1.02
C GLY A 208 -23.62 -3.33 -1.86
N VAL A 209 -23.93 -4.50 -1.27
CA VAL A 209 -24.68 -5.60 -1.91
C VAL A 209 -26.15 -5.61 -1.48
N ILE A 210 -26.42 -5.17 -0.26
CA ILE A 210 -27.75 -5.08 0.36
C ILE A 210 -28.36 -3.72 0.03
#